data_AF-A0A6G3TQP6-F1
#
_entry.id   AF-A0A6G3TQP6-F1
#
_cell.length_a   1.000
_cell.length_b   1.000
_cell.length_c   1.000
_cell.angle_alpha   90.00
_cell.angle_beta   90.00
_cell.angle_gamma   90.00
#
_symmetry.space_group_name_H-M   'P 1'
#
loop_
_entity.id
_entity.type
_entity.pdbx_description
1 polymer ?
#
loop_
_entity_poly.entity_id
_entity_poly.type
_entity_poly.pdbx_seq_one_letter_code
_entity_poly.pdbx_strand_id
1 'polypeptide(L)'
;MNVAQLIDNGVAADEAGVIAAHWSQTYDGIREELTQRAKTAKALGGDPARLMELRRELGQLDRCTHRACTQSPPGFSAHAALRLIQETLRYLPLDLQGDVHRLAAVLADWARIEQDRVQRARAAREARRG
;
A
#
# COMPACT_ATOMS: atom_id res chain seq x y z
N MET A 1 -6.77 -1.43 8.60
CA MET A 1 -6.07 -0.12 8.56
C MET A 1 -6.85 0.90 9.39
N ASN A 2 -6.18 1.66 10.27
CA ASN A 2 -6.82 2.60 11.18
C ASN A 2 -6.73 4.06 10.66
N VAL A 3 -7.86 4.76 10.58
CA VAL A 3 -7.95 6.15 10.12
C VAL A 3 -7.08 7.09 10.96
N ALA A 4 -7.08 6.96 12.29
CA ALA A 4 -6.26 7.79 13.17
C ALA A 4 -4.77 7.60 12.88
N GLN A 5 -4.34 6.35 12.63
CA GLN A 5 -2.94 6.10 12.27
C GLN A 5 -2.56 6.74 10.92
N LEU A 6 -3.46 6.75 9.93
CA LEU A 6 -3.21 7.44 8.66
C LEU A 6 -3.06 8.95 8.86
N ILE A 7 -3.91 9.55 9.71
CA ILE A 7 -3.85 10.97 10.05
C ILE A 7 -2.53 11.31 10.76
N ASP A 8 -2.11 10.49 11.72
CA ASP A 8 -0.81 10.63 12.40
C ASP A 8 0.38 10.51 11.43
N ASN A 9 0.17 9.85 10.29
CA ASN A 9 1.14 9.72 9.20
C ASN A 9 1.07 10.85 8.16
N GLY A 10 0.26 11.90 8.40
CA GLY A 10 0.19 13.09 7.55
C GLY A 10 -0.80 12.98 6.38
N VAL A 11 -1.68 11.99 6.39
CA VAL A 11 -2.82 11.91 5.46
C VAL A 11 -3.93 12.82 5.98
N ALA A 12 -4.58 13.63 5.13
CA ALA A 12 -5.66 14.49 5.62
C ALA A 12 -6.90 13.66 5.99
N ALA A 13 -7.74 14.16 6.89
CA ALA A 13 -8.78 13.36 7.54
C ALA A 13 -9.84 12.80 6.58
N ASP A 14 -10.25 13.59 5.59
CA ASP A 14 -11.13 13.19 4.50
C ASP A 14 -10.50 12.08 3.64
N GLU A 15 -9.22 12.21 3.35
CA GLU A 15 -8.40 11.27 2.57
C GLU A 15 -8.22 9.93 3.32
N ALA A 16 -7.92 10.02 4.61
CA ALA A 16 -7.67 8.87 5.48
C ALA A 16 -8.91 7.97 5.61
N GLY A 17 -10.10 8.57 5.69
CA GLY A 17 -11.36 7.84 5.71
C GLY A 17 -11.58 7.03 4.42
N VAL A 18 -11.34 7.64 3.26
CA VAL A 18 -11.49 6.98 1.95
C VAL A 18 -10.50 5.83 1.80
N ILE A 19 -9.22 6.05 2.11
CA ILE A 19 -8.19 5.00 2.02
C ILE A 19 -8.54 3.83 2.95
N ALA A 20 -8.87 4.11 4.22
CA ALA A 20 -9.16 3.07 5.18
C ALA A 20 -10.39 2.24 4.81
N ALA A 21 -11.42 2.87 4.20
CA ALA A 21 -12.62 2.17 3.74
C ALA A 21 -12.30 1.19 2.60
N HIS A 22 -11.65 1.66 1.53
CA HIS A 22 -11.27 0.80 0.39
C HIS A 22 -10.27 -0.29 0.79
N TRP A 23 -9.33 0.04 1.68
CA TRP A 23 -8.36 -0.91 2.19
C TRP A 23 -9.04 -2.01 3.01
N SER A 24 -9.87 -1.65 3.99
CA SER A 24 -10.51 -2.63 4.88
C SER A 24 -11.50 -3.53 4.15
N GLN A 25 -12.14 -3.04 3.10
CA GLN A 25 -13.03 -3.86 2.26
C GLN A 25 -12.28 -5.00 1.54
N THR A 26 -11.01 -4.81 1.18
CA THR A 26 -10.30 -5.73 0.27
C THR A 26 -9.15 -6.49 0.93
N TYR A 27 -8.53 -5.91 1.96
CA TYR A 27 -7.28 -6.38 2.51
C TYR A 27 -7.34 -7.81 3.06
N ASP A 28 -8.42 -8.18 3.75
CA ASP A 28 -8.57 -9.55 4.25
C ASP A 28 -8.66 -10.58 3.12
N GLY A 29 -9.43 -10.28 2.06
CA GLY A 29 -9.50 -11.14 0.88
C GLY A 29 -8.15 -11.30 0.18
N ILE A 30 -7.39 -10.21 0.03
CA ILE A 30 -6.03 -10.25 -0.53
C ILE A 30 -5.13 -11.13 0.35
N ARG A 31 -5.18 -10.93 1.67
CA ARG A 31 -4.33 -11.64 2.64
C ARG A 31 -4.60 -13.15 2.63
N GLU A 32 -5.86 -13.53 2.57
CA GLU A 32 -6.29 -14.93 2.49
C GLU A 32 -5.82 -15.57 1.19
N GLU A 33 -6.04 -14.91 0.05
CA GLU A 33 -5.64 -15.43 -1.25
C GLU A 33 -4.12 -15.60 -1.36
N LEU A 34 -3.33 -14.60 -0.95
CA LEU A 34 -1.87 -14.71 -0.89
C LEU A 34 -1.42 -15.89 0.00
N THR A 35 -2.14 -16.14 1.09
CA THR A 35 -1.86 -17.27 1.99
C THR A 35 -2.14 -18.61 1.31
N GLN A 36 -3.24 -18.74 0.56
CA GLN A 36 -3.54 -19.97 -0.18
C GLN A 36 -2.56 -20.18 -1.33
N ARG A 37 -2.26 -19.14 -2.11
CA ARG A 37 -1.29 -19.19 -3.21
C ARG A 37 0.09 -19.58 -2.73
N ALA A 38 0.53 -19.08 -1.57
CA ALA A 38 1.83 -19.43 -1.00
C ALA A 38 1.94 -20.94 -0.68
N LYS A 39 0.85 -21.61 -0.27
CA LYS A 39 0.85 -23.05 0.01
C LYS A 39 1.05 -23.89 -1.25
N THR A 40 0.50 -23.45 -2.38
CA THR A 40 0.53 -24.20 -3.65
C THR A 40 1.64 -23.76 -4.60
N ALA A 41 2.25 -22.58 -4.37
CA ALA A 41 3.22 -21.98 -5.28
C ALA A 41 4.38 -22.92 -5.64
N LYS A 42 5.00 -23.56 -4.64
CA LYS A 42 6.14 -24.48 -4.88
C LYS A 42 5.74 -25.65 -5.79
N ALA A 43 4.56 -26.23 -5.60
CA ALA A 43 4.07 -27.36 -6.39
C ALA A 43 3.75 -26.96 -7.85
N LEU A 44 3.44 -25.69 -8.08
CA LEU A 44 3.11 -25.12 -9.39
C LEU A 44 4.29 -24.37 -10.04
N GLY A 45 5.50 -24.50 -9.51
CA GLY A 45 6.70 -23.84 -10.05
C GLY A 45 6.79 -22.33 -9.78
N GLY A 46 5.96 -21.78 -8.89
CA GLY A 46 6.00 -20.40 -8.44
C GLY A 46 6.92 -20.16 -7.23
N ASP A 47 7.09 -18.89 -6.86
CA ASP A 47 7.90 -18.47 -5.72
C ASP A 47 7.04 -18.20 -4.46
N PRO A 48 6.98 -19.14 -3.49
CA PRO A 48 6.27 -18.91 -2.23
C PRO A 48 6.91 -17.83 -1.35
N ALA A 49 8.22 -17.59 -1.47
CA ALA A 49 8.91 -16.59 -0.66
C ALA A 49 8.42 -15.18 -1.02
N ARG A 50 8.29 -14.88 -2.31
CA ARG A 50 7.74 -13.59 -2.76
C ARG A 50 6.30 -13.36 -2.29
N LEU A 51 5.45 -14.39 -2.33
CA LEU A 51 4.06 -14.27 -1.84
C LEU A 51 3.99 -13.99 -0.33
N MET A 52 4.85 -14.64 0.46
CA MET A 52 4.96 -14.35 1.89
C MET A 52 5.53 -12.96 2.16
N GLU A 53 6.48 -12.51 1.35
CA GLU A 53 7.04 -11.16 1.44
C GLU A 53 5.98 -10.10 1.13
N LEU A 54 5.22 -10.25 0.03
CA LEU A 54 4.09 -9.40 -0.31
C LEU A 54 3.10 -9.29 0.84
N ARG A 55 2.70 -10.42 1.43
CA ARG A 55 1.79 -10.46 2.58
C ARG A 55 2.39 -9.71 3.78
N ARG A 56 3.69 -9.87 4.03
CA ARG A 56 4.39 -9.17 5.13
C ARG A 56 4.41 -7.66 4.91
N GLU A 57 4.80 -7.20 3.72
CA GLU A 57 4.86 -5.78 3.36
C GLU A 57 3.47 -5.12 3.44
N LEU A 58 2.43 -5.77 2.89
CA LEU A 58 1.05 -5.30 3.00
C LEU A 58 0.58 -5.23 4.46
N GLY A 59 0.94 -6.22 5.28
CA GLY A 59 0.63 -6.17 6.71
C GLY A 59 1.34 -5.05 7.45
N GLN A 60 2.54 -4.66 7.03
CA GLN A 60 3.23 -3.50 7.61
C GLN A 60 2.49 -2.20 7.23
N LEU A 61 2.04 -2.07 5.98
CA LEU A 61 1.22 -0.93 5.55
C LEU A 61 -0.12 -0.84 6.29
N ASP A 62 -0.81 -1.97 6.46
CA ASP A 62 -2.07 -2.05 7.19
C ASP A 62 -1.96 -1.51 8.64
N ARG A 63 -0.79 -1.73 9.26
CA ARG A 63 -0.46 -1.25 10.60
C ARG A 63 0.30 0.10 10.62
N CYS A 64 0.49 0.74 9.48
CA CYS A 64 1.30 1.96 9.32
C CYS A 64 2.73 1.82 9.91
N THR A 65 3.35 0.66 9.72
CA THR A 65 4.72 0.34 10.20
C THR A 65 5.70 0.08 9.06
N HIS A 66 5.29 0.31 7.82
CA HIS A 66 6.12 0.08 6.63
C HIS A 66 7.26 1.09 6.56
N ARG A 67 8.44 0.64 6.09
CA ARG A 67 9.61 1.49 5.88
C ARG A 67 10.07 1.37 4.43
N ALA A 68 10.08 2.48 3.70
CA ALA A 68 10.57 2.52 2.32
C ALA A 68 12.07 2.22 2.22
N CYS A 69 12.84 2.62 3.24
CA CYS A 69 14.23 2.22 3.41
C CYS A 69 14.56 2.13 4.90
N THR A 70 15.71 1.55 5.24
CA THR A 70 16.18 1.36 6.62
C THR A 70 16.22 2.65 7.45
N GLN A 71 16.42 3.80 6.79
CA GLN A 71 16.53 5.12 7.42
C GLN A 71 15.23 5.92 7.43
N SER A 72 14.19 5.47 6.71
CA SER A 72 12.91 6.19 6.68
C SER A 72 12.12 5.94 7.97
N PRO A 73 11.40 6.95 8.50
CA PRO A 73 10.41 6.72 9.56
C PRO A 73 9.41 5.62 9.16
N PRO A 74 8.94 4.81 10.12
CA PRO A 74 7.88 3.85 9.83
C PRO A 74 6.58 4.61 9.57
N GLY A 75 5.78 4.14 8.62
CA GLY A 75 4.53 4.81 8.32
C GLY A 75 3.74 4.19 7.18
N PHE A 76 2.69 4.90 6.79
CA PHE A 76 1.98 4.62 5.54
C PHE A 76 2.66 5.31 4.36
N SER A 77 2.72 4.64 3.21
CA SER A 77 3.19 5.22 1.95
C SER A 77 2.22 4.81 0.85
N ALA A 78 1.57 5.79 0.21
CA ALA A 78 0.61 5.53 -0.85
C ALA A 78 1.31 4.91 -2.07
N HIS A 79 2.53 5.34 -2.36
CA HIS A 79 3.34 4.77 -3.43
C HIS A 79 3.69 3.29 -3.18
N ALA A 80 4.15 2.94 -1.97
CA ALA A 80 4.46 1.55 -1.64
C ALA A 80 3.20 0.67 -1.64
N ALA A 81 2.10 1.19 -1.09
CA ALA A 81 0.81 0.53 -1.12
C ALA A 81 0.34 0.26 -2.55
N LEU A 82 0.37 1.26 -3.43
CA LEU A 82 0.00 1.12 -4.83
C LEU A 82 0.82 0.02 -5.52
N ARG A 83 2.15 0.07 -5.39
CA ARG A 83 3.04 -0.92 -6.01
C ARG A 83 2.68 -2.34 -5.57
N LEU A 84 2.48 -2.54 -4.27
CA LEU A 84 2.18 -3.86 -3.72
C LEU A 84 0.80 -4.35 -4.14
N ILE A 85 -0.21 -3.48 -4.13
CA ILE A 85 -1.56 -3.79 -4.61
C ILE A 85 -1.56 -4.15 -6.11
N GLN A 86 -0.78 -3.43 -6.93
CA GLN A 86 -0.64 -3.78 -8.34
C GLN A 86 0.03 -5.13 -8.54
N GLU A 87 0.99 -5.48 -7.69
CA GLU A 87 1.64 -6.78 -7.74
C GLU A 87 0.69 -7.92 -7.32
N THR A 88 -0.17 -7.70 -6.32
CA THR A 88 -1.11 -8.73 -5.87
C THR A 88 -2.11 -9.12 -6.95
N LEU A 89 -2.54 -8.20 -7.81
CA LEU A 89 -3.49 -8.46 -8.90
C LEU A 89 -3.13 -9.67 -9.78
N ARG A 90 -1.84 -10.01 -9.89
CA ARG A 90 -1.35 -11.20 -10.64
C ARG A 90 -1.77 -12.53 -10.02
N TYR A 91 -2.15 -12.52 -8.74
CA TYR A 91 -2.42 -13.71 -7.94
C TYR A 91 -3.88 -13.82 -7.50
N LEU A 92 -4.69 -12.78 -7.71
CA LEU A 92 -6.05 -12.74 -7.21
C LEU A 92 -7.05 -13.35 -8.20
N PRO A 93 -8.11 -14.01 -7.70
CA PRO A 93 -9.24 -14.43 -8.53
C PRO A 93 -10.03 -13.21 -9.06
N LEU A 94 -10.74 -13.40 -10.18
CA LEU A 94 -11.41 -12.32 -10.92
C LEU A 94 -12.47 -11.58 -10.10
N ASP A 95 -13.16 -12.30 -9.21
CA ASP A 95 -14.19 -11.75 -8.31
C ASP A 95 -13.62 -10.73 -7.31
N LEU A 96 -12.37 -10.90 -6.88
CA LEU A 96 -11.68 -9.96 -6.00
C LEU A 96 -11.01 -8.81 -6.76
N GLN A 97 -10.60 -9.04 -8.01
CA GLN A 97 -9.82 -8.05 -8.78
C GLN A 97 -10.56 -6.71 -8.97
N GLY A 98 -11.88 -6.72 -9.11
CA GLY A 98 -12.66 -5.49 -9.32
C GLY A 98 -12.51 -4.48 -8.17
N ASP A 99 -12.62 -4.94 -6.93
CA ASP A 99 -12.42 -4.08 -5.75
C ASP A 99 -10.96 -3.68 -5.57
N VAL A 100 -10.03 -4.57 -5.89
CA VAL A 100 -8.60 -4.28 -5.79
C VAL A 100 -8.14 -3.27 -6.84
N HIS A 101 -8.73 -3.27 -8.04
CA HIS A 101 -8.51 -2.21 -9.03
C HIS A 101 -9.05 -0.85 -8.56
N ARG A 102 -10.20 -0.82 -7.88
CA ARG A 102 -10.72 0.41 -7.26
C ARG A 102 -9.77 0.92 -6.17
N LEU A 103 -9.29 0.05 -5.29
CA LEU A 103 -8.28 0.40 -4.31
C LEU A 103 -7.01 0.93 -4.99
N ALA A 104 -6.53 0.28 -6.05
CA ALA A 104 -5.36 0.74 -6.80
C ALA A 104 -5.55 2.14 -7.38
N ALA A 105 -6.73 2.46 -7.93
CA ALA A 105 -7.03 3.79 -8.44
C ALA A 105 -6.97 4.85 -7.34
N VAL A 106 -7.61 4.58 -6.18
CA VAL A 106 -7.56 5.47 -5.01
C VAL A 106 -6.12 5.69 -4.57
N LEU A 107 -5.32 4.62 -4.43
CA LEU A 107 -3.91 4.73 -4.04
C LEU A 107 -3.05 5.46 -5.08
N ALA A 108 -3.38 5.38 -6.37
CA ALA A 108 -2.67 6.10 -7.43
C ALA A 108 -2.89 7.61 -7.34
N ASP A 109 -4.13 8.04 -7.10
CA ASP A 109 -4.42 9.45 -6.84
C ASP A 109 -3.68 9.95 -5.61
N TRP A 110 -3.63 9.15 -4.55
CA TRP A 110 -2.89 9.49 -3.33
C TRP A 110 -1.38 9.56 -3.53
N ALA A 111 -0.80 8.61 -4.23
CA ALA A 111 0.63 8.59 -4.52
C ALA A 111 1.05 9.84 -5.30
N ARG A 112 0.21 10.31 -6.23
CA ARG A 112 0.44 11.59 -6.94
C ARG A 112 0.42 12.78 -5.99
N ILE A 113 -0.61 12.88 -5.14
CA ILE A 113 -0.74 13.99 -4.17
C ILE A 113 0.44 14.02 -3.20
N GLU A 114 0.86 12.86 -2.70
CA GLU A 114 2.03 12.69 -1.82
C GLU A 114 3.30 13.21 -2.51
N GLN A 115 3.54 12.79 -3.76
CA GLN A 115 4.68 13.24 -4.55
C GLN A 115 4.67 14.76 -4.77
N ASP A 116 3.54 15.35 -5.13
CA ASP A 116 3.41 16.79 -5.33
C ASP A 116 3.68 17.59 -4.05
N ARG A 117 3.27 17.06 -2.88
CA ARG A 117 3.60 17.66 -1.57
C ARG A 117 5.11 17.61 -1.31
N VAL A 118 5.75 16.46 -1.56
CA VAL A 118 7.21 16.29 -1.39
C VAL A 118 8.00 17.22 -2.31
N GLN A 119 7.62 17.31 -3.59
CA GLN A 119 8.32 18.18 -4.55
C GLN A 119 8.19 19.66 -4.18
N ARG A 120 7.00 20.11 -3.80
CA ARG A 120 6.79 21.49 -3.31
C ARG A 120 7.62 21.80 -2.06
N ALA A 121 7.69 20.86 -1.12
CA ALA A 121 8.51 21.03 0.08
C ALA A 121 10.02 21.10 -0.24
N ARG A 122 10.50 20.33 -1.23
CA ARG A 122 11.89 20.39 -1.69
C ARG A 122 12.19 21.74 -2.35
N ALA A 123 11.37 22.17 -3.30
CA ALA A 123 11.53 23.45 -3.98
C ALA A 123 11.54 24.63 -2.98
N ALA A 124 10.65 24.62 -1.98
CA ALA A 124 10.61 25.64 -0.94
C ALA A 124 11.88 25.67 -0.05
N ARG A 125 12.53 24.51 0.17
CA ARG A 125 13.80 24.43 0.91
C ARG A 125 14.97 24.96 0.10
N GLU A 126 14.99 24.67 -1.19
CA GLU A 126 16.01 25.17 -2.12
C GLU A 126 15.92 26.69 -2.27
N ALA A 127 14.70 27.23 -2.44
CA ALA A 127 14.46 28.68 -2.50
C ALA A 127 14.80 29.45 -1.22
N ARG A 128 14.92 28.77 -0.06
CA ARG A 128 15.38 29.38 1.20
C ARG A 128 16.90 29.31 1.40
N ARG A 129 17.59 28.52 0.57
CA ARG A 129 19.04 28.30 0.64
C ARG A 129 19.82 29.10 -0.42
N GLY A 130 19.16 29.50 -1.51
CA GLY A 130 19.68 30.44 -2.51
C GLY A 130 19.28 31.87 -2.16
#